data_AF-A0A8R1E939-F1
#
_entry.id   AF-A0A8R1E939-F1
#
_cell.length_a   1.000
_cell.length_b   1.000
_cell.length_c   1.000
_cell.angle_alpha   90.00
_cell.angle_beta   90.00
_cell.angle_gamma   90.00
#
_symmetry.space_group_name_H-M   'P 1'
#
loop_
_entity.id
_entity.type
_entity.pdbx_description
1 polymer ?
#
loop_
_entity_poly.entity_id
_entity_poly.type
_entity_poly.pdbx_seq_one_letter_code
_entity_poly.pdbx_strand_id
1 'polypeptide(L)'
;MPSIWRKLNEYTTWFLWGKIPYSQLNAVEKQDARRDLYFRLFLIANAPICAAFYVTFVISIYPSMWLSDGLCRVLPESLKKPTKIVCFAIYASLNIVSFSVSYIYFIIPCYKFVFTKLFSLDYDYES
;
A
#
# COMPACT_ATOMS: atom_id res chain seq x y z
N MET A 1 -14.96 -21.35 14.87
CA MET A 1 -14.62 -20.07 14.19
C MET A 1 -15.89 -19.41 13.66
N PRO A 2 -16.08 -18.09 13.81
CA PRO A 2 -17.23 -17.38 13.23
C PRO A 2 -17.25 -17.54 11.70
N SER A 3 -18.45 -17.64 11.10
CA SER A 3 -18.66 -18.01 9.69
C SER A 3 -17.94 -17.10 8.66
N ILE A 4 -17.71 -15.84 9.03
CA ILE A 4 -16.97 -14.86 8.21
C ILE A 4 -15.50 -15.24 8.08
N TRP A 5 -14.88 -15.76 9.15
CA TRP A 5 -13.47 -16.15 9.14
C TRP A 5 -13.21 -17.39 8.30
N ARG A 6 -14.18 -18.33 8.25
CA ARG A 6 -14.07 -19.50 7.37
C ARG A 6 -14.12 -19.09 5.90
N LYS A 7 -15.04 -18.20 5.52
CA LYS A 7 -15.10 -17.64 4.16
C LYS A 7 -13.82 -16.89 3.81
N LEU A 8 -13.32 -16.06 4.72
CA LEU A 8 -12.08 -15.33 4.52
C LEU A 8 -10.91 -16.31 4.28
N ASN A 9 -10.81 -17.36 5.10
CA ASN A 9 -9.78 -18.39 4.95
C ASN A 9 -9.89 -19.09 3.59
N GLU A 10 -11.07 -19.56 3.20
CA GLU A 10 -11.31 -20.16 1.88
C GLU A 10 -10.91 -19.23 0.71
N TYR A 11 -11.26 -17.94 0.78
CA TYR A 11 -10.82 -16.96 -0.22
C TYR A 11 -9.30 -16.76 -0.22
N THR A 12 -8.68 -16.74 0.95
CA THR A 12 -7.23 -16.54 1.07
C THR A 12 -6.46 -17.77 0.58
N THR A 13 -6.93 -18.97 0.91
CA THR A 13 -6.38 -20.25 0.41
C THR A 13 -6.52 -20.35 -1.10
N TRP A 14 -7.69 -20.01 -1.65
CA TRP A 14 -7.92 -19.97 -3.10
C TRP A 14 -7.06 -18.91 -3.80
N PHE A 15 -6.89 -17.74 -3.17
CA PHE A 15 -6.09 -16.65 -3.70
C PHE A 15 -4.58 -16.95 -3.68
N LEU A 16 -4.08 -17.70 -2.68
CA LEU A 16 -2.67 -18.05 -2.54
C LEU A 16 -2.30 -19.33 -3.33
N TRP A 17 -3.17 -20.34 -3.37
CA TRP A 17 -2.83 -21.67 -3.88
C TRP A 17 -3.65 -22.15 -5.08
N GLY A 18 -4.70 -21.42 -5.47
CA GLY A 18 -5.61 -21.83 -6.54
C GLY A 18 -6.56 -22.98 -6.14
N LYS A 19 -7.24 -23.59 -7.11
CA LYS A 19 -8.21 -24.69 -6.88
C LYS A 19 -7.57 -26.09 -6.82
N ILE A 20 -6.32 -26.24 -7.27
CA ILE A 20 -5.64 -27.53 -7.39
C ILE A 20 -4.60 -27.63 -6.26
N PRO A 21 -4.62 -28.69 -5.44
CA PRO A 21 -3.67 -28.84 -4.34
C PRO A 21 -2.24 -29.01 -4.86
N TYR A 22 -1.29 -28.34 -4.21
CA TYR A 22 0.12 -28.26 -4.63
C TYR A 22 0.79 -29.63 -4.86
N SER A 23 0.34 -30.67 -4.16
CA SER A 23 0.83 -32.05 -4.29
C SER A 23 0.59 -32.65 -5.68
N GLN A 24 -0.46 -32.21 -6.38
CA GLN A 24 -0.89 -32.76 -7.68
C GLN A 24 -0.23 -32.08 -8.88
N LEU A 25 0.57 -31.03 -8.68
CA LEU A 25 1.22 -30.31 -9.78
C LEU A 25 2.55 -30.95 -10.19
N ASN A 26 2.84 -30.88 -11.50
CA ASN A 26 4.13 -31.26 -12.06
C ASN A 26 5.24 -30.26 -11.69
N ALA A 27 6.51 -30.63 -11.87
CA ALA A 27 7.65 -29.79 -11.44
C ALA A 27 7.65 -28.39 -12.08
N VAL A 28 7.27 -28.29 -13.36
CA VAL A 28 7.16 -27.02 -14.10
C VAL A 28 6.01 -26.17 -13.55
N GLU A 29 4.85 -26.78 -13.37
CA GLU A 29 3.67 -26.06 -12.86
C GLU A 29 3.84 -25.63 -11.40
N LYS A 30 4.58 -26.41 -10.59
CA LYS A 30 4.99 -26.02 -9.23
C LYS A 30 5.89 -24.78 -9.25
N GLN A 31 6.76 -24.65 -10.25
CA GLN A 31 7.62 -23.47 -10.39
C GLN A 31 6.80 -22.23 -10.74
N ASP A 32 5.84 -22.35 -11.65
CA ASP A 32 4.95 -21.25 -12.02
C ASP A 32 4.01 -20.87 -10.87
N ALA A 33 3.46 -21.85 -10.15
CA ALA A 33 2.65 -21.61 -8.96
C ALA A 33 3.43 -20.86 -7.87
N ARG A 34 4.71 -21.21 -7.65
CA ARG A 34 5.59 -20.46 -6.72
C ARG A 34 5.80 -19.02 -7.21
N ARG A 35 6.07 -18.82 -8.50
CA ARG A 35 6.28 -17.48 -9.07
C ARG A 35 5.03 -16.60 -8.91
N ASP A 36 3.84 -17.14 -9.21
CA ASP A 36 2.56 -16.45 -9.03
C ASP A 36 2.31 -16.13 -7.55
N LEU A 37 2.56 -17.08 -6.65
CA LEU A 37 2.45 -16.87 -5.20
C LEU A 37 3.38 -15.75 -4.71
N TYR A 38 4.65 -15.74 -5.12
CA TYR A 38 5.59 -14.67 -4.77
C TYR A 38 5.15 -13.30 -5.29
N PHE A 39 4.63 -13.25 -6.51
CA PHE A 39 4.11 -12.01 -7.09
C PHE A 39 2.90 -11.48 -6.32
N ARG A 40 1.96 -12.35 -5.95
CA ARG A 40 0.78 -11.98 -5.15
C ARG A 40 1.17 -11.54 -3.74
N LEU A 41 2.10 -12.24 -3.09
CA LEU A 41 2.65 -11.84 -1.80
C LEU A 41 3.36 -10.49 -1.89
N PHE A 42 4.13 -10.24 -2.95
CA PHE A 42 4.74 -8.95 -3.20
C PHE A 42 3.71 -7.84 -3.35
N LEU A 43 2.62 -8.07 -4.09
CA LEU A 43 1.54 -7.08 -4.24
C LEU A 43 0.82 -6.82 -2.92
N ILE A 44 0.42 -7.86 -2.18
CA ILE A 44 -0.26 -7.70 -0.88
C ILE A 44 0.66 -6.97 0.11
N ALA A 45 1.93 -7.36 0.15
CA ALA A 45 2.90 -6.71 1.01
C ALA A 45 3.02 -5.23 0.64
N ASN A 46 3.11 -4.86 -0.63
CA ASN A 46 3.33 -3.46 -1.01
C ASN A 46 2.04 -2.61 -1.10
N ALA A 47 0.85 -3.22 -1.14
CA ALA A 47 -0.41 -2.50 -1.31
C ALA A 47 -0.64 -1.38 -0.26
N PRO A 48 -0.39 -1.58 1.05
CA PRO A 48 -0.52 -0.50 2.04
C PRO A 48 0.44 0.67 1.79
N ILE A 49 1.66 0.39 1.33
CA ILE A 49 2.65 1.41 0.98
C ILE A 49 2.20 2.19 -0.24
N CYS A 50 1.75 1.50 -1.29
CA CYS A 50 1.24 2.14 -2.50
C CYS A 50 0.01 3.01 -2.22
N ALA A 51 -0.93 2.52 -1.41
CA ALA A 51 -2.11 3.27 -0.99
C ALA A 51 -1.74 4.51 -0.19
N ALA A 52 -0.84 4.38 0.79
CA ALA A 52 -0.34 5.51 1.56
C ALA A 52 0.33 6.56 0.67
N PHE A 53 1.23 6.13 -0.23
CA PHE A 53 1.91 7.04 -1.15
C PHE A 53 0.94 7.81 -2.05
N TYR A 54 -0.09 7.13 -2.56
CA TYR A 54 -1.10 7.78 -3.39
C TYR A 54 -1.93 8.79 -2.60
N VAL A 55 -2.39 8.43 -1.41
CA VAL A 55 -3.19 9.32 -0.55
C VAL A 55 -2.38 10.54 -0.13
N THR A 56 -1.12 10.36 0.26
CA THR A 56 -0.26 11.47 0.71
C THR A 56 0.11 12.39 -0.44
N PHE A 57 0.30 11.84 -1.64
CA PHE A 57 0.45 12.62 -2.86
C PHE A 57 -0.77 13.53 -3.11
N VAL A 58 -1.98 12.98 -3.08
CA VAL A 58 -3.22 13.75 -3.33
C VAL A 58 -3.43 14.84 -2.28
N ILE A 59 -3.27 14.50 -0.99
CA ILE A 59 -3.42 15.45 0.12
C ILE A 59 -2.40 16.59 0.03
N SER A 60 -1.19 16.31 -0.46
CA SER A 60 -0.11 17.32 -0.51
C SER A 60 -0.16 18.17 -1.77
N ILE A 61 -0.50 17.58 -2.92
CA ILE A 61 -0.48 18.29 -4.20
C ILE A 61 -1.65 19.28 -4.33
N TYR A 62 -2.83 18.90 -3.85
CA TYR A 62 -4.04 19.73 -3.96
C TYR A 62 -3.87 21.13 -3.31
N PRO A 63 -3.50 21.26 -2.03
CA PRO A 63 -3.34 22.58 -1.40
C PRO A 63 -2.19 23.37 -2.01
N SER A 64 -1.09 22.73 -2.40
CA SER A 64 0.07 23.41 -2.99
C SER A 64 -0.22 23.96 -4.38
N MET A 65 -0.99 23.24 -5.21
CA MET A 65 -1.45 23.76 -6.50
C MET A 65 -2.44 24.91 -6.32
N TRP A 66 -3.41 24.75 -5.40
CA TRP A 66 -4.38 25.80 -5.11
C TRP A 66 -3.71 27.09 -4.62
N LEU A 67 -2.73 26.97 -3.73
CA LEU A 67 -1.93 28.10 -3.24
C LEU A 67 -1.12 28.74 -4.37
N SER A 68 -0.44 27.92 -5.18
CA SER A 68 0.34 28.40 -6.33
C SER A 68 -0.53 29.19 -7.31
N ASP A 69 -1.68 28.65 -7.68
CA ASP A 69 -2.59 29.30 -8.63
C ASP A 69 -3.21 30.57 -8.05
N GLY A 70 -3.58 30.55 -6.76
CA GLY A 70 -4.09 31.73 -6.05
C GLY A 70 -3.08 32.86 -6.01
N LEU A 71 -1.84 32.57 -5.62
CA LEU A 71 -0.77 33.58 -5.53
C LEU A 71 -0.35 34.09 -6.91
N CYS A 72 -0.28 33.22 -7.93
CA CYS A 72 0.08 33.63 -9.29
C CYS A 72 -0.96 34.53 -9.97
N ARG A 73 -2.20 34.59 -9.47
CA ARG A 73 -3.22 35.53 -9.97
C ARG A 73 -3.01 36.96 -9.49
N VAL A 74 -2.40 37.13 -8.32
CA VAL A 74 -2.25 38.44 -7.66
C VAL A 74 -0.84 39.01 -7.84
N LEU A 75 0.16 38.14 -7.94
CA LEU A 75 1.56 38.54 -7.98
C LEU A 75 2.01 39.02 -9.38
N PRO A 76 2.94 40.00 -9.45
CA PRO A 76 3.56 40.42 -10.69
C PRO A 76 4.40 39.30 -11.33
N GLU A 77 4.60 39.37 -12.65
CA GLU A 77 5.26 38.31 -13.44
C GLU A 77 6.65 37.93 -12.95
N SER A 78 7.40 38.90 -12.43
CA SER A 78 8.74 38.69 -11.85
C SER A 78 8.74 37.76 -10.64
N LEU A 79 7.63 37.70 -9.89
CA LEU A 79 7.51 36.90 -8.67
C LEU A 79 6.84 35.54 -8.90
N LYS A 80 6.18 35.30 -10.04
CA LYS A 80 5.47 34.03 -10.28
C LYS A 80 6.40 32.82 -10.29
N LYS A 81 7.58 32.93 -10.91
CA LYS A 81 8.57 31.83 -10.96
C LYS A 81 9.09 31.44 -9.57
N PRO A 82 9.59 32.37 -8.73
CA PRO A 82 10.01 32.02 -7.37
C PRO A 82 8.84 31.51 -6.50
N THR A 83 7.64 32.08 -6.64
CA THR A 83 6.46 31.59 -5.91
C THR A 83 6.13 30.13 -6.22
N LYS A 84 6.21 29.70 -7.49
CA LYS A 84 6.01 28.29 -7.87
C LYS A 84 7.03 27.37 -7.21
N ILE A 85 8.30 27.79 -7.11
CA ILE A 85 9.36 27.03 -6.44
C ILE A 85 9.04 26.88 -4.95
N VAL A 86 8.61 27.95 -4.29
CA VAL A 86 8.20 27.91 -2.88
C VAL A 86 7.00 26.98 -2.67
N CYS A 87 5.99 27.05 -3.55
CA CYS A 87 4.81 26.18 -3.46
C CYS A 87 5.16 24.70 -3.68
N PHE A 88 6.13 24.42 -4.57
CA PHE A 88 6.67 23.07 -4.73
C PHE A 88 7.42 22.59 -3.48
N ALA A 89 8.21 23.46 -2.84
CA ALA A 89 8.88 23.12 -1.58
C ALA A 89 7.85 22.80 -0.47
N ILE A 90 6.78 23.60 -0.37
CA ILE A 90 5.65 23.33 0.55
C ILE A 90 5.02 21.96 0.25
N TYR A 91 4.76 21.65 -1.03
CA TYR A 91 4.27 20.33 -1.45
C TYR A 91 5.20 19.20 -0.96
N ALA A 92 6.50 19.33 -1.23
CA ALA A 92 7.47 18.30 -0.86
C ALA A 92 7.50 18.06 0.65
N SER A 93 7.49 19.14 1.45
CA SER A 93 7.42 19.06 2.91
C SER A 93 6.13 18.39 3.39
N LEU A 94 4.97 18.79 2.86
CA LEU A 94 3.67 18.19 3.20
C LEU A 94 3.64 16.70 2.86
N ASN A 95 4.22 16.31 1.72
CA ASN A 95 4.24 14.92 1.28
C ASN A 95 5.12 14.05 2.20
N ILE A 96 6.31 14.54 2.56
CA ILE A 96 7.19 13.85 3.52
C ILE A 96 6.50 13.66 4.86
N VAL A 97 5.87 14.71 5.40
CA VAL A 97 5.18 14.64 6.70
C VAL A 97 3.99 13.68 6.64
N SER A 98 3.14 13.82 5.63
CA SER A 98 1.94 12.99 5.48
C SER A 98 2.29 11.52 5.26
N PHE A 99 3.34 11.25 4.49
CA PHE A 99 3.86 9.90 4.29
C PHE A 99 4.45 9.31 5.58
N SER A 100 5.21 10.09 6.34
CA SER A 100 5.75 9.65 7.63
C SER A 100 4.64 9.29 8.62
N VAL A 101 3.59 10.10 8.70
CA VAL A 101 2.40 9.82 9.53
C VAL A 101 1.70 8.55 9.05
N SER A 102 1.45 8.41 7.75
CA SER A 102 0.83 7.20 7.18
C SER A 102 1.68 5.96 7.44
N TYR A 103 3.01 6.10 7.39
CA TYR A 103 3.93 5.01 7.67
C TYR A 103 3.81 4.50 9.10
N ILE A 104 3.86 5.43 10.06
CA ILE A 104 3.82 5.10 11.50
C ILE A 104 2.44 4.57 11.92
N TYR A 105 1.37 5.22 11.49
CA TYR A 105 0.04 4.96 12.03
C TYR A 105 -0.82 4.00 11.19
N PHE A 106 -0.47 3.77 9.93
CA PHE A 106 -1.24 2.88 9.05
C PHE A 106 -0.40 1.71 8.56
N ILE A 107 0.76 1.96 7.95
CA ILE A 107 1.58 0.91 7.34
C ILE A 107 2.13 -0.07 8.39
N ILE A 108 2.83 0.43 9.42
CA ILE A 108 3.39 -0.44 10.48
C ILE A 108 2.31 -1.27 11.17
N PRO A 109 1.16 -0.69 11.61
CA PRO A 109 0.09 -1.47 12.22
C PRO A 109 -0.56 -2.48 11.26
N CYS A 110 -0.74 -2.12 9.99
CA CYS A 110 -1.27 -3.06 8.98
C CYS A 110 -0.34 -4.26 8.83
N TYR A 111 0.97 -4.04 8.67
CA TYR A 111 1.93 -5.15 8.60
C TYR A 111 1.93 -5.98 9.88
N LYS A 112 1.96 -5.33 11.05
CA LYS A 112 1.93 -6.04 12.33
C LYS A 112 0.68 -6.92 12.43
N PHE A 113 -0.50 -6.39 12.10
CA PHE A 113 -1.75 -7.14 12.10
C PHE A 113 -1.71 -8.32 11.12
N VAL A 114 -1.31 -8.09 9.87
CA VAL A 114 -1.24 -9.11 8.82
C VAL A 114 -0.25 -10.22 9.20
N PHE A 115 0.96 -9.87 9.63
CA PHE A 115 1.97 -10.85 10.05
C PHE A 115 1.54 -11.61 11.31
N THR A 116 1.03 -10.93 12.35
CA THR A 116 0.55 -11.62 13.55
C THR A 116 -0.58 -12.59 13.23
N LYS A 117 -1.50 -12.24 12.32
CA LYS A 117 -2.60 -13.12 11.92
C LYS A 117 -2.15 -14.29 11.04
N LEU A 118 -1.25 -14.05 10.09
CA LEU A 118 -0.66 -15.11 9.25
C LEU A 118 0.11 -16.11 10.11
N PHE A 119 0.97 -15.66 11.01
CA PHE A 119 1.76 -16.57 11.87
C PHE A 119 0.95 -17.22 13.00
N SER A 120 -0.16 -16.62 13.42
CA SER A 120 -1.08 -17.28 14.37
C SER A 120 -1.85 -18.45 13.74
N LEU A 121 -2.04 -18.46 12.41
CA LEU A 121 -2.73 -19.54 11.71
C LEU A 121 -1.88 -20.82 11.61
N ASP A 122 -0.55 -20.71 11.63
CA ASP A 122 0.35 -21.88 11.60
C ASP A 122 0.32 -22.65 12.94
N TYR A 123 0.13 -21.97 14.07
CA TYR A 123 0.08 -22.63 15.39
C TYR A 123 -1.19 -23.46 15.63
N ASP A 124 -2.31 -23.10 15.01
CA ASP A 124 -3.59 -23.81 15.18
C ASP A 124 -3.70 -25.07 14.28
N TYR A 125 -2.75 -25.31 13.37
CA TYR A 125 -2.76 -26.47 12.47
C TYR A 125 -1.91 -27.66 12.96
N GLU A 126 -1.12 -27.48 14.03
CA GLU A 126 -0.26 -28.53 14.62
C GLU A 126 -0.81 -29.16 15.92
N SER A 127 -2.05 -28.87 16.32
CA SER A 127 -2.70 -29.50 17.49
C SER A 127 -3.80 -30.49 17.14
#